data_AF-A0A4Y2N6M7-F1
#
_entry.id   AF-A0A4Y2N6M7-F1
#
_cell.length_a   1.000
_cell.length_b   1.000
_cell.length_c   1.000
_cell.angle_alpha   90.00
_cell.angle_beta   90.00
_cell.angle_gamma   90.00
#
_symmetry.space_group_name_H-M   'P 1'
#
loop_
_entity.id
_entity.type
_entity.pdbx_description
1 polymer ?
#
loop_
_entity_poly.entity_id
_entity_poly.type
_entity_poly.pdbx_seq_one_letter_code
_entity_poly.pdbx_strand_id
1 'polypeptide(L)'
;MKKGTTARVKWLQNIRIVIILAEIDNIEEVVDYLCVEQIWKEESRVILFVKLKDGLTLTKDVIKKIAGTIKKEFERGFVPQVMLQVPDIPVTLPFSQ
;
A
#
# COMPACT_ATOMS: atom_id res chain seq x y z
N MET A 1 -25.73 24.25 20.59
CA MET A 1 -24.65 24.44 19.60
C MET A 1 -23.91 23.12 19.39
N LYS A 2 -24.10 22.46 18.25
CA LYS A 2 -23.51 21.15 17.94
C LYS A 2 -22.09 21.33 17.37
N LYS A 3 -21.04 20.97 18.12
CA LYS A 3 -19.69 20.76 17.56
C LYS A 3 -19.42 19.27 17.51
N GLY A 4 -20.01 18.62 16.52
CA GLY A 4 -19.76 17.22 16.21
C GLY A 4 -19.52 17.09 14.72
N THR A 5 -18.46 16.37 14.36
CA THR A 5 -18.33 15.67 13.08
C THR A 5 -17.80 16.49 11.90
N THR A 6 -16.48 16.72 11.85
CA THR A 6 -15.78 16.95 10.56
C THR A 6 -14.36 16.38 10.56
N ALA A 7 -14.13 15.25 11.25
CA ALA A 7 -12.88 14.49 11.14
C ALA A 7 -12.96 13.38 10.06
N ARG A 8 -14.17 13.02 9.63
CA ARG A 8 -14.44 11.77 8.89
C ARG A 8 -14.13 11.81 7.39
N VAL A 9 -13.84 13.00 6.82
CA VAL A 9 -13.63 13.18 5.36
C VAL A 9 -12.31 13.86 4.99
N LYS A 10 -11.59 14.43 5.96
CA LYS A 10 -10.28 15.06 5.68
C LYS A 10 -9.16 14.02 5.42
N TRP A 11 -9.38 12.77 5.85
CA TRP A 11 -8.45 11.65 5.68
C TRP A 11 -8.28 11.19 4.22
N LEU A 12 -9.32 11.29 3.39
CA LEU A 12 -9.29 10.78 2.01
C LEU A 12 -8.73 11.80 1.01
N GLN A 13 -8.67 13.08 1.35
CA GLN A 13 -8.26 14.14 0.40
C GLN A 13 -6.75 14.21 0.16
N ASN A 14 -5.95 13.46 0.93
CA ASN A 14 -4.49 13.54 0.95
C ASN A 14 -3.82 12.20 0.59
N ILE A 15 -4.51 11.37 -0.18
CA ILE A 15 -4.05 10.05 -0.61
C ILE A 15 -3.82 10.09 -2.12
N ARG A 16 -2.60 9.78 -2.56
CA ARG A 16 -2.29 9.57 -3.98
C ARG A 16 -2.00 8.09 -4.18
N ILE A 17 -2.72 7.46 -5.09
CA ILE A 17 -2.36 6.13 -5.58
C ILE A 17 -1.07 6.32 -6.37
N VAL A 18 -0.02 5.64 -5.91
CA VAL A 18 1.24 5.59 -6.63
C VAL A 18 1.30 4.20 -7.24
N ILE A 19 1.09 4.12 -8.55
CA ILE A 19 1.19 2.86 -9.28
C ILE A 19 2.67 2.57 -9.48
N ILE A 20 3.27 1.75 -8.62
CA ILE A 20 4.58 1.13 -8.91
C ILE A 20 4.71 -0.19 -8.16
N LEU A 21 4.97 -1.29 -8.91
CA LEU A 21 6.10 -2.24 -8.78
C LEU A 21 5.76 -3.60 -9.41
N ALA A 22 5.81 -3.71 -10.76
CA ALA A 22 5.59 -4.98 -11.49
C ALA A 22 6.48 -6.15 -11.01
N GLU A 23 7.58 -5.85 -10.32
CA GLU A 23 8.48 -6.85 -9.76
C GLU A 23 7.95 -7.50 -8.47
N ILE A 24 6.99 -6.87 -7.78
CA ILE A 24 6.28 -7.53 -6.66
C ILE A 24 5.41 -8.67 -7.19
N ASP A 25 4.90 -8.59 -8.43
CA ASP A 25 4.18 -9.70 -9.07
C ASP A 25 5.05 -10.96 -9.22
N ASN A 26 6.38 -10.82 -9.24
CA ASN A 26 7.31 -11.95 -9.29
C ASN A 26 7.50 -12.65 -7.92
N ILE A 27 6.91 -12.11 -6.85
CA ILE A 27 6.95 -12.72 -5.52
C ILE A 27 5.76 -13.68 -5.41
N GLU A 28 6.03 -14.99 -5.53
CA GLU A 28 4.98 -16.02 -5.50
C GLU A 28 4.08 -15.96 -4.24
N GLU A 29 4.57 -15.41 -3.13
CA GLU A 29 3.80 -15.27 -1.90
C GLU A 29 2.72 -14.18 -1.97
N VAL A 30 2.85 -13.21 -2.89
CA VAL A 30 1.97 -12.04 -3.04
C VAL A 30 0.94 -12.32 -4.15
N VAL A 31 -0.33 -12.07 -3.84
CA VAL A 31 -1.46 -12.20 -4.76
C VAL A 31 -1.81 -10.85 -5.37
N ASP A 32 -1.78 -9.79 -4.57
CA ASP A 32 -2.13 -8.45 -5.00
C ASP A 32 -1.44 -7.42 -4.09
N TYR A 33 -1.20 -6.21 -4.58
CA TYR A 33 -0.61 -5.14 -3.79
C TYR A 33 -1.13 -3.76 -4.18
N LEU A 34 -1.14 -2.85 -3.20
CA LEU A 34 -1.54 -1.47 -3.40
C LEU A 34 -0.53 -0.55 -2.71
N CYS A 35 0.18 0.23 -3.50
CA CYS A 35 1.10 1.25 -3.00
C CYS A 35 0.40 2.61 -2.96
N VAL A 36 0.51 3.28 -1.82
CA VAL A 36 -0.20 4.53 -1.54
C VAL A 36 0.75 5.53 -0.91
N GLU A 37 0.83 6.72 -1.49
CA GLU A 37 1.48 7.85 -0.85
C GLU A 37 0.45 8.64 -0.05
N GLN A 38 0.71 8.76 1.26
CA GLN A 38 -0.10 9.55 2.18
C GLN A 38 0.67 10.79 2.59
N ILE A 39 0.04 11.96 2.42
CA ILE A 39 0.55 13.22 2.98
C ILE A 39 0.10 13.30 4.45
N TRP A 40 1.06 13.31 5.36
CA TRP A 40 0.87 13.37 6.80
C TRP A 40 1.73 14.47 7.42
N LYS A 41 1.11 15.46 8.06
CA LYS A 41 1.80 16.60 8.71
C LYS A 41 2.88 17.24 7.82
N GLU A 42 2.53 17.54 6.58
CA GLU A 42 3.42 18.18 5.58
C GLU A 42 4.57 17.29 5.06
N GLU A 43 4.70 16.07 5.56
CA GLU A 43 5.61 15.04 5.01
C GLU A 43 4.82 14.02 4.20
N SER A 44 5.45 13.43 3.18
CA SER A 44 4.86 12.30 2.46
C SER A 44 5.45 10.97 2.94
N ARG A 45 4.58 9.97 3.10
CA ARG A 45 4.99 8.60 3.40
C ARG A 45 4.37 7.62 2.44
N VAL A 46 5.12 6.58 2.13
CA VAL A 46 4.66 5.48 1.30
C VAL A 46 4.19 4.33 2.18
N ILE A 47 2.96 3.87 1.94
CA ILE A 47 2.32 2.72 2.58
C ILE A 47 2.08 1.67 1.51
N LEU A 48 2.56 0.46 1.76
CA LEU A 48 2.33 -0.70 0.89
C LEU A 48 1.36 -1.66 1.56
N PHE A 49 0.22 -1.86 0.93
CA PHE A 49 -0.72 -2.93 1.28
C PHE A 49 -0.41 -4.14 0.41
N VAL A 50 -0.36 -5.31 1.04
CA VAL A 50 -0.14 -6.58 0.34
C VAL A 50 -1.21 -7.58 0.71
N LYS A 51 -1.73 -8.25 -0.29
CA LYS A 51 -2.55 -9.44 -0.17
C LYS A 51 -1.65 -10.64 -0.43
N LEU A 52 -1.53 -11.53 0.54
CA LEU A 52 -0.74 -12.75 0.41
C LEU A 52 -1.65 -13.93 0.03
N LYS A 53 -1.05 -15.03 -0.43
CA LYS A 53 -1.77 -16.29 -0.65
C LYS A 53 -2.42 -16.78 0.66
N ASP A 54 -3.53 -17.50 0.52
CA ASP A 54 -4.24 -18.07 1.65
C ASP A 54 -3.32 -18.96 2.50
N GLY A 55 -3.39 -18.77 3.82
CA GLY A 55 -2.53 -19.47 4.78
C GLY A 55 -1.13 -18.86 4.95
N LEU A 56 -0.77 -17.81 4.20
CA LEU A 56 0.46 -17.06 4.42
C LEU A 56 0.22 -15.81 5.29
N THR A 57 1.21 -15.52 6.12
CA THR A 57 1.24 -14.33 6.98
C THR A 57 2.42 -13.46 6.57
N LEU A 58 2.26 -12.15 6.69
CA LEU A 58 3.34 -11.19 6.45
C LEU A 58 4.39 -11.32 7.55
N THR A 59 5.37 -12.18 7.32
CA THR A 59 6.50 -12.40 8.22
C THR A 59 7.63 -11.40 7.94
N LYS A 60 8.57 -11.30 8.88
CA LYS A 60 9.75 -10.44 8.73
C LYS A 60 10.58 -10.82 7.49
N ASP A 61 10.62 -12.10 7.13
CA ASP A 61 11.34 -12.58 5.95
C ASP A 61 10.67 -12.12 4.64
N VAL A 62 9.34 -12.22 4.54
CA VAL A 62 8.58 -11.72 3.39
C VAL A 62 8.72 -10.20 3.27
N ILE A 63 8.64 -9.48 4.39
CA ILE A 63 8.87 -8.02 4.43
C ILE A 63 10.28 -7.67 3.90
N LYS A 64 11.32 -8.40 4.35
CA LYS A 64 12.69 -8.18 3.88
C LYS A 64 12.85 -8.47 2.39
N LYS A 65 12.22 -9.55 1.89
CA LYS A 65 12.23 -9.92 0.47
C LYS A 65 11.61 -8.80 -0.37
N ILE A 66 10.41 -8.36 -0.01
CA ILE A 66 9.71 -7.25 -0.69
C ILE A 66 10.55 -5.97 -0.62
N ALA A 67 11.02 -5.57 0.56
CA ALA A 67 11.83 -4.37 0.73
C ALA A 67 13.14 -4.41 -0.07
N GLY A 68 13.78 -5.58 -0.15
CA GLY A 68 14.97 -5.82 -0.95
C GLY A 68 14.73 -5.64 -2.45
N THR A 69 13.65 -6.23 -2.97
CA THR A 69 13.21 -6.05 -4.35
C THR A 69 12.96 -4.57 -4.65
N ILE A 70 12.19 -3.88 -3.81
CA ILE A 70 11.88 -2.45 -3.99
C ILE A 70 13.15 -1.60 -3.98
N LYS A 71 14.06 -1.86 -3.03
CA LYS A 71 15.30 -1.09 -2.89
C LYS A 71 16.24 -1.28 -4.07
N LYS A 72 16.24 -2.46 -4.70
CA LYS A 72 17.05 -2.74 -5.88
C LYS A 72 16.56 -1.93 -7.10
N GLU A 73 15.25 -1.81 -7.25
CA GLU A 73 14.64 -1.09 -8.38
C GLU A 73 14.61 0.43 -8.17
N PHE A 74 14.48 0.91 -6.93
CA PHE A 74 14.34 2.33 -6.62
C PHE A 74 15.53 2.87 -5.83
N GLU A 75 16.49 3.47 -6.54
CA GLU A 75 17.64 4.19 -5.96
C GLU A 75 17.24 5.35 -5.03
N ARG A 76 16.03 5.91 -5.21
CA ARG A 76 15.63 7.20 -4.60
C ARG A 76 14.65 7.12 -3.43
N GLY A 77 14.60 6.00 -2.72
CA GLY A 77 13.92 5.96 -1.42
C GLY A 77 12.40 5.74 -1.47
N PHE A 78 11.87 5.12 -2.53
CA PHE A 78 10.49 4.59 -2.56
C PHE A 78 10.30 3.35 -1.66
N VAL A 79 11.14 3.17 -0.64
CA VAL A 79 10.99 2.08 0.31
C VAL A 79 9.79 2.44 1.20
N PRO A 80 8.73 1.61 1.22
CA PRO A 80 7.55 1.90 2.01
C PRO A 80 7.93 1.94 3.50
N GLN A 81 7.50 3.00 4.18
CA GLN A 81 7.71 3.16 5.61
C GLN A 81 6.82 2.22 6.42
N VAL A 82 5.71 1.80 5.82
CA VAL A 82 4.71 0.92 6.44
C VAL A 82 4.30 -0.14 5.42
N MET A 83 4.41 -1.41 5.80
CA MET A 83 3.88 -2.55 5.05
C MET A 83 2.76 -3.21 5.86
N LEU A 84 1.61 -3.43 5.24
CA LEU A 84 0.43 -4.00 5.91
C LEU A 84 -0.13 -5.15 5.09
N GLN A 85 -0.38 -6.28 5.76
CA GLN A 85 -1.16 -7.36 5.19
C GLN A 85 -2.64 -6.99 5.24
N VAL A 86 -3.34 -7.16 4.12
CA VAL A 86 -4.78 -6.96 4.03
C VAL A 86 -5.46 -8.25 3.54
N PRO A 87 -6.70 -8.53 3.98
CA PRO A 87 -7.45 -9.68 3.50
C PRO A 87 -7.82 -9.54 2.03
N ASP A 88 -8.10 -8.31 1.58
CA ASP A 88 -8.42 -8.02 0.19
C ASP A 88 -8.14 -6.56 -0.17
N ILE A 89 -7.94 -6.29 -1.45
CA ILE A 89 -7.73 -4.94 -1.98
C ILE A 89 -9.01 -4.51 -2.70
N PRO A 90 -9.69 -3.43 -2.26
CA PRO A 90 -10.94 -3.02 -2.86
C PRO A 90 -10.73 -2.51 -4.28
N VAL A 91 -11.34 -3.18 -5.25
CA VAL A 91 -11.37 -2.76 -6.65
C VAL A 91 -12.72 -2.14 -7.00
N THR A 92 -12.72 -1.16 -7.90
CA THR A 92 -13.97 -0.62 -8.44
C THR A 92 -14.49 -1.59 -9.49
N LEU A 93 -15.80 -1.84 -9.53
CA LEU A 93 -16.40 -2.62 -10.61
C LEU A 93 -16.06 -1.96 -11.96
N PRO A 94 -15.58 -2.72 -12.96
CA PRO A 94 -15.38 -2.16 -14.29
C PRO A 94 -16.72 -1.65 -14.80
N PHE A 95 -16.74 -0.42 -15.34
CA PHE A 95 -17.92 0.12 -16.03
C PHE A 95 -18.13 -0.69 -17.32
N SER A 96 -18.78 -1.84 -17.23
CA SER A 96 -19.35 -2.53 -18.37
C SER A 96 -20.63 -1.79 -18.77
N GLN A 97 -20.57 -1.11 -19.93
CA GLN A 97 -21.76 -0.58 -20.63
C GLN A 97 -22.52 -1.71 -21.31
#